data_AF-A0A830HB03-F1
#
_entry.id   AF-A0A830HB03-F1
#
_cell.length_a   1.000
_cell.length_b   1.000
_cell.length_c   1.000
_cell.angle_alpha   90.00
_cell.angle_beta   90.00
_cell.angle_gamma   90.00
#
_symmetry.space_group_name_H-M   'P 1'
#
loop_
_entity.id
_entity.type
_entity.pdbx_description
1 polymer ?
#
loop_
_entity_poly.entity_id
_entity_poly.type
_entity_poly.pdbx_seq_one_letter_code
_entity_poly.pdbx_strand_id
1 'polypeptide(L)'
;MSGDSNNNNEDDNDVVSALLMRMRKRKGLERKVQKSGTDLGSTAGSGSGSGSAHSFPSSAKANVGLGGSIGAASGARAAARSSKQGGASAPQSPVEIDLWITHAAATGWHIQKQEDTRPKAIKQYVRAMIQTQTNAEDDNHAREYHNAQPAACYTEAMRHRAMASLSATFKQLTENVFKGRRWVSHFEEWLWAMRAKQSGKYDDPVLPTLVTTTTKITKQAGRGGGGVDDDDDDDDDDVALAHKAKRFKATGSRAPPSAAGWHDPALRRKLVATGADERTAAKILKKLALAANKQRESVRASTNAFVASRGGGDAPVKMESFTVGEGSRERKKCKLTCSGVALEVHEGHLHKLRLLWAISHANEDGELQFDESVFRRDAFCILCRYAAMQGGGQTAGGGFQAALYPQAFCVLKERFGVFCECFASPLNCHFPCFASACQDVDRAFGSLGSFFDGFSKLVMGPWMDAQRRAVVKKRADGGGVIRVPHSFECNPPFEEAMVRAMADQLERLLRAYEASRLVLQFFVFIPAWGEEKSDAWSRLNGSAFLSKNITVPAVLHGYTEGSQHTKHHQRAVASHDTSIFMLQTNRAREMYVVDELTEELLTAMRPK
;
A
#
# COMPACT_ATOMS: atom_id res chain seq x y z
N MET A 1 -39.83 -19.58 12.31
CA MET A 1 -39.31 -20.14 11.05
C MET A 1 -37.92 -19.54 10.86
N SER A 2 -36.91 -20.41 10.81
CA SER A 2 -35.50 -20.05 10.64
C SER A 2 -35.18 -19.69 9.19
N GLY A 3 -34.32 -18.70 8.99
CA GLY A 3 -33.65 -18.42 7.73
C GLY A 3 -32.15 -18.31 7.99
N ASP A 4 -31.38 -19.23 7.40
CA ASP A 4 -29.96 -19.38 7.70
C ASP A 4 -29.12 -18.22 7.13
N SER A 5 -28.44 -17.49 8.02
CA SER A 5 -27.35 -16.58 7.63
C SER A 5 -26.08 -17.40 7.40
N ASN A 6 -25.83 -17.77 6.14
CA ASN A 6 -24.78 -18.73 5.78
C ASN A 6 -23.35 -18.15 5.80
N ASN A 7 -22.36 -19.04 5.62
CA ASN A 7 -21.00 -18.92 6.14
C ASN A 7 -19.99 -18.21 5.21
N ASN A 8 -19.76 -16.90 5.39
CA ASN A 8 -18.84 -16.12 4.52
C ASN A 8 -17.32 -16.45 4.64
N ASN A 9 -16.91 -17.37 5.52
CA ASN A 9 -15.49 -17.71 5.69
C ASN A 9 -15.05 -19.03 5.00
N GLU A 10 -15.98 -19.91 4.62
CA GLU A 10 -15.65 -21.16 3.92
C GLU A 10 -15.52 -20.93 2.40
N ASP A 11 -16.39 -20.11 1.82
CA ASP A 11 -16.40 -19.78 0.38
C ASP A 11 -15.10 -19.15 -0.13
N ASP A 12 -14.37 -18.38 0.68
CA ASP A 12 -13.10 -17.78 0.25
C ASP A 12 -11.96 -18.81 0.13
N ASN A 13 -12.00 -19.92 0.88
CA ASN A 13 -11.08 -21.04 0.70
C ASN A 13 -11.37 -21.79 -0.60
N ASP A 14 -12.65 -22.01 -0.91
CA ASP A 14 -13.07 -22.71 -2.12
C ASP A 14 -12.87 -21.87 -3.38
N VAL A 15 -13.09 -20.54 -3.34
CA VAL A 15 -12.83 -19.67 -4.49
C VAL A 15 -11.33 -19.54 -4.78
N VAL A 16 -10.47 -19.40 -3.78
CA VAL A 16 -9.00 -19.39 -3.98
C VAL A 16 -8.53 -20.76 -4.49
N SER A 17 -9.05 -21.86 -3.92
CA SER A 17 -8.72 -23.21 -4.38
C SER A 17 -9.22 -23.48 -5.81
N ALA A 18 -10.40 -22.99 -6.18
CA ALA A 18 -10.95 -23.09 -7.53
C ALA A 18 -10.15 -22.26 -8.55
N LEU A 19 -9.68 -21.07 -8.17
CA LEU A 19 -8.80 -20.25 -9.00
C LEU A 19 -7.46 -20.99 -9.22
N LEU A 20 -6.83 -21.48 -8.15
CA LEU A 20 -5.60 -22.28 -8.21
C LEU A 20 -5.78 -23.56 -9.05
N MET A 21 -6.94 -24.24 -8.98
CA MET A 21 -7.25 -25.37 -9.85
C MET A 21 -7.39 -24.98 -11.32
N ARG A 22 -8.08 -23.86 -11.62
CA ARG A 22 -8.18 -23.31 -12.99
C ARG A 22 -6.79 -22.94 -13.54
N MET A 23 -5.94 -22.29 -12.74
CA MET A 23 -4.56 -21.95 -13.11
C MET A 23 -3.70 -23.20 -13.39
N ARG A 24 -3.78 -24.23 -12.53
CA ARG A 24 -3.07 -25.51 -12.73
C ARG A 24 -3.55 -26.21 -14.01
N LYS A 25 -4.86 -26.17 -14.30
CA LYS A 25 -5.43 -26.67 -15.55
C LYS A 25 -4.94 -25.89 -16.77
N ARG A 26 -4.85 -24.55 -16.69
CA ARG A 26 -4.32 -23.67 -17.76
C ARG A 26 -2.84 -23.94 -18.05
N LYS A 27 -1.98 -23.97 -17.03
CA LYS A 27 -0.56 -24.35 -17.17
C LYS A 27 -0.36 -25.78 -17.71
N GLY A 28 -1.24 -26.71 -17.33
CA GLY A 28 -1.26 -28.06 -17.90
C GLY A 28 -1.64 -28.09 -19.38
N LEU A 29 -2.53 -27.18 -19.82
CA LEU A 29 -2.90 -27.00 -21.22
C LEU A 29 -1.78 -26.35 -22.02
N GLU A 30 -1.17 -25.29 -21.51
CA GLU A 30 -0.03 -24.59 -22.13
C GLU A 30 1.17 -25.54 -22.32
N ARG A 31 1.51 -26.34 -21.30
CA ARG A 31 2.55 -27.39 -21.42
C ARG A 31 2.20 -28.49 -22.41
N LYS A 32 0.91 -28.78 -22.63
CA LYS A 32 0.48 -29.71 -23.69
C LYS A 32 0.62 -29.10 -25.08
N VAL A 33 0.15 -27.85 -25.27
CA VAL A 33 0.30 -27.10 -26.53
C VAL A 33 1.78 -26.93 -26.90
N GLN A 34 2.64 -26.66 -25.92
CA GLN A 34 4.07 -26.48 -26.13
C GLN A 34 4.82 -27.81 -26.37
N LYS A 35 4.26 -28.96 -25.94
CA LYS A 35 4.75 -30.31 -26.33
C LYS A 35 4.19 -30.78 -27.68
N SER A 36 2.99 -30.38 -28.06
CA SER A 36 2.43 -30.71 -29.39
C SER A 36 2.98 -29.81 -30.50
N GLY A 37 3.65 -28.70 -30.16
CA GLY A 37 4.33 -27.82 -31.12
C GLY A 37 5.74 -28.25 -31.52
N THR A 38 6.28 -29.34 -30.95
CA THR A 38 7.64 -29.83 -31.23
C THR A 38 7.72 -31.09 -32.09
N ASP A 39 6.60 -31.76 -32.37
CA ASP A 39 6.51 -32.89 -33.29
C ASP A 39 5.67 -32.52 -34.52
N LEU A 40 6.32 -31.99 -35.55
CA LEU A 40 5.91 -32.11 -36.97
C LEU A 40 7.05 -31.56 -37.86
N GLY A 41 8.02 -32.43 -38.14
CA GLY A 41 9.15 -32.14 -39.01
C GLY A 41 9.49 -33.33 -39.91
N SER A 42 9.49 -33.10 -41.22
CA SER A 42 9.87 -34.05 -42.28
C SER A 42 9.00 -35.31 -42.48
N THR A 43 8.23 -35.31 -43.57
CA THR A 43 8.48 -36.21 -44.71
C THR A 43 7.81 -35.64 -45.95
N ALA A 44 8.55 -35.57 -47.06
CA ALA A 44 8.01 -35.11 -48.35
C ALA A 44 7.64 -36.32 -49.21
N GLY A 45 6.53 -36.24 -49.95
CA GLY A 45 6.07 -37.33 -50.81
C GLY A 45 4.95 -36.88 -51.74
N SER A 46 5.24 -36.80 -53.03
CA SER A 46 4.34 -36.40 -54.13
C SER A 46 3.13 -37.32 -54.31
N GLY A 47 1.98 -36.77 -54.70
CA GLY A 47 0.84 -37.55 -55.20
C GLY A 47 -0.33 -36.70 -55.70
N SER A 48 -0.61 -36.75 -57.01
CA SER A 48 -1.74 -36.09 -57.68
C SER A 48 -3.07 -36.83 -57.45
N GLY A 49 -4.19 -36.12 -57.30
CA GLY A 49 -5.52 -36.75 -57.31
C GLY A 49 -6.70 -35.77 -57.18
N SER A 50 -7.54 -35.72 -58.20
CA SER A 50 -8.81 -34.98 -58.26
C SER A 50 -9.96 -35.72 -57.55
N GLY A 51 -10.93 -35.03 -56.93
CA GLY A 51 -12.16 -35.72 -56.46
C GLY A 51 -13.17 -34.93 -55.61
N SER A 52 -14.18 -34.39 -56.28
CA SER A 52 -15.52 -33.97 -55.85
C SER A 52 -16.14 -34.47 -54.51
N ALA A 53 -16.65 -33.50 -53.72
CA ALA A 53 -17.96 -33.39 -53.04
C ALA A 53 -18.56 -34.46 -52.08
N HIS A 54 -19.47 -33.96 -51.21
CA HIS A 54 -20.40 -34.66 -50.28
C HIS A 54 -19.74 -35.36 -49.07
N SER A 55 -20.35 -35.49 -47.88
CA SER A 55 -21.55 -34.87 -47.26
C SER A 55 -21.55 -35.14 -45.74
N PHE A 56 -22.32 -34.39 -44.94
CA PHE A 56 -22.62 -34.77 -43.54
C PHE A 56 -23.29 -36.16 -43.45
N PRO A 57 -23.18 -36.84 -42.29
CA PRO A 57 -24.42 -37.04 -41.51
C PRO A 57 -24.26 -36.92 -39.99
N SER A 58 -25.42 -36.98 -39.32
CA SER A 58 -25.66 -36.76 -37.89
C SER A 58 -25.76 -38.07 -37.09
N SER A 59 -25.51 -37.98 -35.78
CA SER A 59 -26.14 -38.72 -34.67
C SER A 59 -26.32 -40.25 -34.71
N ALA A 60 -25.85 -40.93 -33.65
CA ALA A 60 -26.63 -41.97 -32.98
C ALA A 60 -26.22 -42.14 -31.50
N LYS A 61 -27.20 -42.43 -30.64
CA LYS A 61 -27.00 -42.91 -29.27
C LYS A 61 -26.87 -44.44 -29.29
N ALA A 62 -26.11 -45.03 -28.38
CA ALA A 62 -26.33 -46.40 -27.93
C ALA A 62 -25.98 -46.53 -26.44
N ASN A 63 -26.85 -47.20 -25.69
CA ASN A 63 -26.76 -47.41 -24.26
C ASN A 63 -27.03 -48.89 -24.00
N VAL A 64 -26.06 -49.65 -23.51
CA VAL A 64 -26.23 -51.05 -23.08
C VAL A 64 -25.37 -51.28 -21.84
N GLY A 65 -25.99 -51.78 -20.78
CA GLY A 65 -25.32 -52.24 -19.56
C GLY A 65 -25.55 -53.74 -19.33
N LEU A 66 -25.39 -54.16 -18.06
CA LEU A 66 -25.33 -55.57 -17.58
C LEU A 66 -23.96 -56.23 -17.87
N GLY A 67 -23.35 -56.98 -16.94
CA GLY A 67 -23.68 -57.26 -15.54
C GLY A 67 -22.84 -58.45 -15.03
N GLY A 68 -22.43 -58.48 -13.75
CA GLY A 68 -21.63 -59.59 -13.23
C GLY A 68 -21.16 -59.45 -11.76
N SER A 69 -21.59 -60.38 -10.91
CA SER A 69 -21.35 -60.44 -9.45
C SER A 69 -21.24 -61.92 -9.02
N ILE A 70 -20.54 -62.34 -7.96
CA ILE A 70 -20.54 -61.93 -6.53
C ILE A 70 -19.15 -62.16 -5.90
N GLY A 71 -18.81 -61.51 -4.77
CA GLY A 71 -17.66 -61.92 -3.95
C GLY A 71 -17.56 -61.20 -2.59
N ALA A 72 -18.25 -61.71 -1.56
CA ALA A 72 -18.22 -61.15 -0.21
C ALA A 72 -17.28 -61.94 0.73
N ALA A 73 -16.52 -61.23 1.57
CA ALA A 73 -15.87 -61.79 2.76
C ALA A 73 -15.82 -60.72 3.87
N SER A 74 -16.22 -61.10 5.07
CA SER A 74 -16.41 -60.21 6.23
C SER A 74 -15.24 -60.26 7.22
N GLY A 75 -14.95 -59.12 7.86
CA GLY A 75 -14.45 -59.11 9.24
C GLY A 75 -13.07 -58.50 9.47
N ALA A 76 -13.05 -57.30 10.06
CA ALA A 76 -12.20 -56.92 11.21
C ALA A 76 -12.37 -55.42 11.51
N ARG A 77 -12.88 -55.06 12.70
CA ARG A 77 -12.75 -53.70 13.22
C ARG A 77 -11.32 -53.50 13.71
N ALA A 78 -10.58 -52.59 13.09
CA ALA A 78 -9.34 -52.04 13.63
C ALA A 78 -9.42 -50.51 13.63
N ALA A 79 -9.47 -49.91 14.83
CA ALA A 79 -9.54 -48.46 14.99
C ALA A 79 -8.15 -47.82 14.79
N ALA A 80 -7.81 -47.49 13.55
CA ALA A 80 -6.59 -46.75 13.23
C ALA A 80 -6.85 -45.23 13.28
N ARG A 81 -6.42 -44.57 14.36
CA ARG A 81 -6.32 -43.10 14.42
C ARG A 81 -5.30 -42.62 13.39
N SER A 82 -5.78 -42.15 12.23
CA SER A 82 -4.92 -41.54 11.20
C SER A 82 -4.62 -40.08 11.54
N SER A 83 -3.50 -39.85 12.24
CA SER A 83 -2.93 -38.51 12.46
C SER A 83 -2.30 -37.95 11.18
N LYS A 84 -3.11 -37.58 10.18
CA LYS A 84 -2.64 -36.83 9.01
C LYS A 84 -2.46 -35.34 9.33
N GLN A 85 -1.39 -35.00 10.05
CA GLN A 85 -0.77 -33.69 9.90
C GLN A 85 -0.09 -33.65 8.53
N GLY A 86 -0.77 -33.09 7.52
CA GLY A 86 -0.16 -32.89 6.20
C GLY A 86 0.97 -31.87 6.27
N GLY A 87 2.19 -32.29 5.91
CA GLY A 87 3.25 -31.34 5.57
C GLY A 87 2.85 -30.58 4.31
N ALA A 88 2.65 -29.27 4.41
CA ALA A 88 2.26 -28.44 3.27
C ALA A 88 3.44 -28.26 2.32
N SER A 89 3.26 -28.59 1.04
CA SER A 89 4.27 -28.36 0.00
C SER A 89 4.52 -26.86 -0.23
N ALA A 90 5.73 -26.52 -0.66
CA ALA A 90 6.08 -25.15 -1.00
C ALA A 90 5.25 -24.63 -2.19
N PRO A 91 4.84 -23.34 -2.22
CA PRO A 91 4.18 -22.75 -3.37
C PRO A 91 5.14 -22.79 -4.58
N GLN A 92 4.63 -23.22 -5.74
CA GLN A 92 5.45 -23.47 -6.93
C GLN A 92 5.30 -22.38 -8.00
N SER A 93 4.69 -21.25 -7.65
CA SER A 93 4.55 -20.13 -8.57
C SER A 93 4.40 -18.77 -7.88
N PRO A 94 4.78 -17.67 -8.57
CA PRO A 94 4.61 -16.30 -8.09
C PRO A 94 3.20 -15.96 -7.58
N VAL A 95 2.15 -16.47 -8.20
CA VAL A 95 0.76 -16.17 -7.79
C VAL A 95 0.36 -16.99 -6.56
N GLU A 96 0.80 -18.24 -6.44
CA GLU A 96 0.64 -19.04 -5.22
C GLU A 96 1.35 -18.40 -4.01
N ILE A 97 2.45 -17.66 -4.24
CA ILE A 97 3.18 -16.93 -3.20
C ILE A 97 2.38 -15.72 -2.67
N ASP A 98 1.89 -14.84 -3.55
CA ASP A 98 1.14 -13.65 -3.12
C ASP A 98 -0.24 -14.02 -2.55
N LEU A 99 -0.89 -15.04 -3.15
CA LEU A 99 -2.09 -15.65 -2.58
C LEU A 99 -1.79 -16.27 -1.21
N TRP A 100 -0.63 -16.88 -0.98
CA TRP A 100 -0.26 -17.42 0.33
C TRP A 100 0.01 -16.32 1.37
N ILE A 101 0.67 -15.21 1.00
CA ILE A 101 0.83 -14.04 1.89
C ILE A 101 -0.55 -13.48 2.28
N THR A 102 -1.44 -13.34 1.30
CA THR A 102 -2.83 -12.89 1.51
C THR A 102 -3.64 -13.87 2.36
N HIS A 103 -3.51 -15.17 2.09
CA HIS A 103 -4.26 -16.23 2.77
C HIS A 103 -3.75 -16.49 4.20
N ALA A 104 -2.44 -16.40 4.44
CA ALA A 104 -1.86 -16.46 5.79
C ALA A 104 -2.41 -15.33 6.69
N ALA A 105 -2.73 -14.16 6.09
CA ALA A 105 -3.41 -13.07 6.78
C ALA A 105 -4.85 -13.43 7.20
N ALA A 106 -5.52 -14.32 6.46
CA ALA A 106 -6.89 -14.76 6.71
C ALA A 106 -6.98 -15.99 7.63
N THR A 107 -6.02 -16.92 7.58
CA THR A 107 -6.08 -18.21 8.28
C THR A 107 -5.21 -18.35 9.53
N GLY A 108 -4.47 -17.31 9.92
CA GLY A 108 -3.76 -17.29 11.20
C GLY A 108 -2.54 -18.21 11.26
N TRP A 109 -1.71 -18.19 10.21
CA TRP A 109 -0.67 -19.20 10.01
C TRP A 109 0.55 -19.05 10.94
N HIS A 110 0.84 -20.08 11.75
CA HIS A 110 2.02 -20.12 12.62
C HIS A 110 3.24 -20.83 11.96
N ILE A 111 4.41 -20.19 12.01
CA ILE A 111 5.72 -20.82 11.74
C ILE A 111 5.99 -21.83 12.87
N GLN A 112 5.65 -23.11 12.67
CA GLN A 112 5.78 -24.14 13.71
C GLN A 112 6.81 -25.25 13.42
N LYS A 113 7.56 -25.19 12.31
CA LYS A 113 8.60 -26.20 11.99
C LYS A 113 9.84 -25.57 11.35
N GLN A 114 11.03 -26.03 11.77
CA GLN A 114 12.33 -25.73 11.11
C GLN A 114 12.38 -26.21 9.65
N GLU A 115 11.49 -27.13 9.26
CA GLU A 115 11.40 -27.72 7.92
C GLU A 115 10.55 -26.91 6.93
N ASP A 116 10.00 -25.75 7.32
CA ASP A 116 9.17 -24.97 6.40
C ASP A 116 10.00 -24.28 5.32
N THR A 117 9.93 -24.81 4.11
CA THR A 117 10.61 -24.29 2.92
C THR A 117 9.88 -23.13 2.24
N ARG A 118 8.64 -22.81 2.65
CA ARG A 118 7.83 -21.75 2.03
C ARG A 118 8.49 -20.36 2.12
N PRO A 119 9.01 -19.91 3.28
CA PRO A 119 9.68 -18.62 3.33
C PRO A 119 10.95 -18.55 2.47
N LYS A 120 11.68 -19.67 2.32
CA LYS A 120 12.84 -19.75 1.41
C LYS A 120 12.40 -19.59 -0.05
N ALA A 121 11.32 -20.26 -0.48
CA ALA A 121 10.76 -20.11 -1.81
C ALA A 121 10.23 -18.68 -2.08
N ILE A 122 9.58 -18.07 -1.09
CA ILE A 122 9.07 -16.70 -1.18
C ILE A 122 10.23 -15.70 -1.24
N LYS A 123 11.30 -15.92 -0.47
CA LYS A 123 12.49 -15.09 -0.59
C LYS A 123 13.18 -15.30 -1.94
N GLN A 124 13.29 -16.52 -2.46
CA GLN A 124 13.81 -16.73 -3.82
C GLN A 124 12.98 -15.99 -4.87
N TYR A 125 11.66 -15.96 -4.72
CA TYR A 125 10.78 -15.14 -5.57
C TYR A 125 11.02 -13.64 -5.39
N VAL A 126 10.97 -13.10 -4.17
CA VAL A 126 11.19 -11.66 -3.88
C VAL A 126 12.59 -11.21 -4.29
N ARG A 127 13.60 -12.04 -4.02
CA ARG A 127 14.98 -11.84 -4.47
C ARG A 127 15.09 -11.91 -5.98
N ALA A 128 14.39 -12.82 -6.67
CA ALA A 128 14.35 -12.82 -8.13
C ALA A 128 13.69 -11.52 -8.64
N MET A 129 12.57 -11.09 -8.05
CA MET A 129 11.91 -9.83 -8.41
C MET A 129 12.85 -8.61 -8.22
N ILE A 130 13.52 -8.50 -7.07
CA ILE A 130 14.44 -7.39 -6.78
C ILE A 130 15.74 -7.51 -7.58
N GLN A 131 16.44 -8.65 -7.55
CA GLN A 131 17.76 -8.82 -8.19
C GLN A 131 17.71 -8.97 -9.72
N THR A 132 16.61 -9.43 -10.33
CA THR A 132 16.47 -9.30 -11.79
C THR A 132 16.30 -7.85 -12.23
N GLN A 133 16.00 -6.96 -11.28
CA GLN A 133 15.83 -5.51 -11.49
C GLN A 133 17.02 -4.69 -10.92
N THR A 134 17.89 -5.26 -10.06
CA THR A 134 19.05 -4.56 -9.46
C THR A 134 20.29 -5.48 -9.38
N ASN A 135 21.42 -5.09 -9.98
CA ASN A 135 22.72 -5.72 -9.65
C ASN A 135 23.24 -5.18 -8.31
N ALA A 136 23.97 -6.01 -7.56
CA ALA A 136 24.47 -5.70 -6.22
C ALA A 136 25.68 -4.73 -6.19
N GLU A 137 26.12 -4.20 -7.34
CA GLU A 137 27.38 -3.46 -7.46
C GLU A 137 27.23 -1.94 -7.28
N ASP A 138 26.04 -1.36 -7.52
CA ASP A 138 25.73 0.06 -7.26
C ASP A 138 25.26 0.28 -5.81
N ASP A 139 26.11 -0.14 -4.87
CA ASP A 139 25.82 -0.34 -3.45
C ASP A 139 25.58 0.98 -2.67
N ASN A 140 25.74 2.17 -3.28
CA ASN A 140 25.57 3.45 -2.57
C ASN A 140 24.11 3.75 -2.18
N HIS A 141 23.13 3.45 -3.03
CA HIS A 141 21.72 3.60 -2.65
C HIS A 141 21.28 2.55 -1.63
N ALA A 142 21.81 1.32 -1.72
CA ALA A 142 21.62 0.30 -0.70
C ALA A 142 22.23 0.74 0.64
N ARG A 143 23.42 1.36 0.65
CA ARG A 143 24.06 1.88 1.88
C ARG A 143 23.29 3.04 2.52
N GLU A 144 22.79 4.02 1.76
CA GLU A 144 21.89 5.04 2.34
C GLU A 144 20.61 4.42 2.89
N TYR A 145 20.04 3.44 2.17
CA TYR A 145 18.88 2.66 2.62
C TYR A 145 19.17 1.90 3.92
N HIS A 146 20.35 1.28 4.06
CA HIS A 146 20.79 0.57 5.28
C HIS A 146 21.18 1.48 6.45
N ASN A 147 21.65 2.71 6.18
CA ASN A 147 22.13 3.64 7.22
C ASN A 147 21.04 4.54 7.83
N ALA A 148 19.78 4.44 7.39
CA ALA A 148 18.67 5.12 8.05
C ALA A 148 18.50 4.59 9.50
N GLN A 149 18.51 5.49 10.48
CA GLN A 149 18.24 5.15 11.88
C GLN A 149 16.84 4.51 12.00
N PRO A 150 16.71 3.29 12.56
CA PRO A 150 15.41 2.65 12.73
C PRO A 150 14.53 3.45 13.69
N ALA A 151 13.22 3.49 13.41
CA ALA A 151 12.27 4.18 14.25
C ALA A 151 12.15 3.54 15.65
N ALA A 152 12.17 4.36 16.70
CA ALA A 152 12.08 3.91 18.08
C ALA A 152 10.62 3.90 18.58
N CYS A 153 10.22 2.80 19.23
CA CYS A 153 8.90 2.60 19.83
C CYS A 153 8.52 3.72 20.79
N TYR A 154 9.47 4.21 21.58
CA TYR A 154 9.21 5.35 22.47
C TYR A 154 8.77 6.60 21.68
N THR A 155 9.51 6.91 20.61
CA THR A 155 9.24 8.08 19.74
C THR A 155 7.90 7.94 19.04
N GLU A 156 7.55 6.76 18.52
CA GLU A 156 6.21 6.53 17.94
C GLU A 156 5.11 6.67 18.99
N ALA A 157 5.29 6.12 20.20
CA ALA A 157 4.32 6.26 21.29
C ALA A 157 4.12 7.73 21.72
N MET A 158 5.16 8.56 21.67
CA MET A 158 5.01 10.01 21.87
C MET A 158 4.29 10.68 20.70
N ARG A 159 4.64 10.33 19.46
CA ARG A 159 4.03 10.88 18.25
C ARG A 159 2.55 10.57 18.14
N HIS A 160 2.13 9.35 18.51
CA HIS A 160 0.72 8.97 18.57
C HIS A 160 -0.08 9.85 19.53
N ARG A 161 0.44 10.10 20.75
CA ARG A 161 -0.20 11.00 21.72
C ARG A 161 -0.23 12.45 21.25
N ALA A 162 0.89 12.92 20.69
CA ALA A 162 1.03 14.27 20.16
C ALA A 162 0.00 14.51 19.03
N MET A 163 -0.21 13.52 18.16
CA MET A 163 -1.22 13.57 17.12
C MET A 163 -2.66 13.46 17.64
N ALA A 164 -2.92 12.61 18.65
CA ALA A 164 -4.21 12.56 19.32
C ALA A 164 -4.58 13.93 19.94
N SER A 165 -3.59 14.61 20.54
CA SER A 165 -3.75 15.96 21.07
C SER A 165 -3.98 17.00 19.95
N LEU A 166 -3.27 16.91 18.82
CA LEU A 166 -3.50 17.78 17.65
C LEU A 166 -4.90 17.59 17.05
N SER A 167 -5.36 16.34 16.95
CA SER A 167 -6.71 15.98 16.48
C SER A 167 -7.79 16.55 17.40
N ALA A 168 -7.62 16.43 18.72
CA ALA A 168 -8.51 17.05 19.70
C ALA A 168 -8.53 18.60 19.58
N THR A 169 -7.37 19.24 19.38
CA THR A 169 -7.29 20.68 19.13
C THR A 169 -7.99 21.07 17.82
N PHE A 170 -7.85 20.30 16.75
CA PHE A 170 -8.54 20.56 15.49
C PHE A 170 -10.05 20.46 15.66
N LYS A 171 -10.54 19.41 16.34
CA LYS A 171 -11.96 19.28 16.68
C LYS A 171 -12.46 20.53 17.42
N GLN A 172 -11.81 20.90 18.53
CA GLN A 172 -12.20 22.06 19.34
C GLN A 172 -12.26 23.37 18.54
N LEU A 173 -11.32 23.57 17.62
CA LEU A 173 -11.26 24.79 16.79
C LEU A 173 -12.27 24.79 15.62
N THR A 174 -12.82 23.64 15.22
CA THR A 174 -13.58 23.51 13.96
C THR A 174 -14.95 22.86 14.07
N GLU A 175 -15.33 22.23 15.19
CA GLU A 175 -16.60 21.49 15.32
C GLU A 175 -17.84 22.38 15.16
N ASN A 176 -17.75 23.63 15.62
CA ASN A 176 -18.79 24.66 15.43
C ASN A 176 -18.91 25.12 13.97
N VAL A 177 -17.83 25.06 13.20
CA VAL A 177 -17.81 25.42 11.77
C VAL A 177 -18.30 24.24 10.91
N PHE A 178 -17.75 23.04 11.11
CA PHE A 178 -18.07 21.85 10.29
C PHE A 178 -19.35 21.11 10.70
N LYS A 179 -20.07 21.59 11.72
CA LYS A 179 -21.38 21.09 12.17
C LYS A 179 -21.35 19.59 12.51
N GLY A 180 -20.70 19.26 13.63
CA GLY A 180 -20.68 17.90 14.19
C GLY A 180 -19.61 16.98 13.57
N ARG A 181 -19.94 15.70 13.32
CA ARG A 181 -18.96 14.64 13.01
C ARG A 181 -18.13 14.82 11.72
N ARG A 182 -18.42 15.82 10.88
CA ARG A 182 -17.69 16.08 9.61
C ARG A 182 -16.26 16.61 9.80
N TRP A 183 -15.89 17.10 10.98
CA TRP A 183 -14.51 17.55 11.24
C TRP A 183 -13.46 16.45 10.97
N VAL A 184 -13.83 15.17 11.14
CA VAL A 184 -12.94 14.02 10.97
C VAL A 184 -12.42 13.93 9.53
N SER A 185 -13.30 13.98 8.54
CA SER A 185 -12.91 13.89 7.13
C SER A 185 -12.04 15.09 6.73
N HIS A 186 -12.36 16.29 7.22
CA HIS A 186 -11.55 17.48 6.96
C HIS A 186 -10.18 17.45 7.65
N PHE A 187 -10.05 16.76 8.79
CA PHE A 187 -8.78 16.56 9.48
C PHE A 187 -7.88 15.56 8.75
N GLU A 188 -8.41 14.40 8.34
CA GLU A 188 -7.67 13.42 7.53
C GLU A 188 -7.23 14.02 6.19
N GLU A 189 -8.12 14.74 5.51
CA GLU A 189 -7.81 15.42 4.24
C GLU A 189 -6.75 16.52 4.41
N TRP A 190 -6.80 17.28 5.51
CA TRP A 190 -5.78 18.27 5.86
C TRP A 190 -4.40 17.61 6.09
N LEU A 191 -4.35 16.47 6.80
CA LEU A 191 -3.12 15.71 6.97
C LEU A 191 -2.56 15.21 5.63
N TRP A 192 -3.41 14.72 4.71
CA TRP A 192 -2.98 14.28 3.39
C TRP A 192 -2.49 15.44 2.51
N ALA A 193 -3.22 16.55 2.44
CA ALA A 193 -2.83 17.74 1.70
C ALA A 193 -1.53 18.37 2.24
N MET A 194 -1.25 18.26 3.55
CA MET A 194 0.03 18.67 4.12
C MET A 194 1.19 17.74 3.71
N ARG A 195 0.97 16.43 3.63
CA ARG A 195 1.97 15.47 3.12
C ARG A 195 2.28 15.69 1.65
N ALA A 196 1.26 15.89 0.81
CA ALA A 196 1.41 16.11 -0.63
C ALA A 196 2.30 17.35 -0.96
N LYS A 197 2.29 18.37 -0.08
CA LYS A 197 3.14 19.57 -0.22
C LYS A 197 4.56 19.39 0.31
N GLN A 198 4.85 18.35 1.08
CA GLN A 198 6.12 18.15 1.78
C GLN A 198 7.04 17.18 1.01
N SER A 199 7.38 17.53 -0.23
CA SER A 199 8.37 16.80 -1.04
C SER A 199 9.80 17.09 -0.56
N GLY A 200 10.25 16.47 0.52
CA GLY A 200 11.61 16.65 1.05
C GLY A 200 11.89 15.94 2.39
N LYS A 201 13.09 16.16 2.95
CA LYS A 201 13.46 15.65 4.29
C LYS A 201 12.54 16.28 5.36
N TYR A 202 11.64 15.47 5.91
CA TYR A 202 10.69 15.87 6.94
C TYR A 202 11.36 16.19 8.29
N ASP A 203 10.85 17.18 9.02
CA ASP A 203 11.19 17.37 10.45
C ASP A 203 10.56 16.27 11.32
N ASP A 204 9.37 15.78 10.93
CA ASP A 204 8.66 14.66 11.53
C ASP A 204 7.84 13.91 10.46
N PRO A 205 7.81 12.57 10.43
CA PRO A 205 7.14 11.79 9.38
C PRO A 205 5.59 11.79 9.45
N VAL A 206 4.96 12.40 10.48
CA VAL A 206 3.49 12.42 10.61
C VAL A 206 2.94 13.79 10.97
N LEU A 207 3.56 14.49 11.91
CA LEU A 207 3.06 15.76 12.41
C LEU A 207 3.36 16.88 11.39
N PRO A 208 2.36 17.63 10.90
CA PRO A 208 2.57 18.59 9.83
C PRO A 208 3.47 19.75 10.28
N THR A 209 4.59 19.97 9.61
CA THR A 209 5.35 21.22 9.72
C THR A 209 4.58 22.37 9.07
N LEU A 210 4.26 23.39 9.87
CA LEU A 210 3.67 24.65 9.43
C LEU A 210 4.60 25.80 9.81
N VAL A 211 4.87 26.67 8.83
CA VAL A 211 5.81 27.79 8.98
C VAL A 211 5.22 28.85 9.90
N THR A 212 5.85 29.06 11.06
CA THR A 212 5.59 30.19 11.95
C THR A 212 6.42 31.39 11.49
N THR A 213 5.82 32.39 10.86
CA THR A 213 6.49 33.67 10.58
C THR A 213 6.62 34.50 11.86
N THR A 214 7.61 34.19 12.69
CA THR A 214 7.98 35.02 13.85
C THR A 214 9.01 36.05 13.42
N THR A 215 8.55 37.06 12.66
CA THR A 215 9.41 38.15 12.19
C THR A 215 9.90 38.96 13.38
N LYS A 216 11.17 38.79 13.77
CA LYS A 216 11.84 39.76 14.66
C LYS A 216 12.03 41.06 13.90
N ILE A 217 11.09 41.99 14.03
CA ILE A 217 11.34 43.40 13.71
C ILE A 217 12.34 43.91 14.76
N THR A 218 13.63 43.84 14.44
CA THR A 218 14.62 44.66 15.11
C THR A 218 14.29 46.11 14.77
N LYS A 219 13.76 46.87 15.74
CA LYS A 219 13.64 48.33 15.64
C LYS A 219 15.03 48.90 15.37
N GLN A 220 15.33 49.20 14.11
CA GLN A 220 16.48 50.01 13.75
C GLN A 220 16.11 51.45 14.09
N ALA A 221 16.91 52.11 14.93
CA ALA A 221 16.61 53.46 15.38
C ALA A 221 16.75 54.45 14.20
N GLY A 222 15.62 54.91 13.68
CA GLY A 222 15.51 55.96 12.68
C GLY A 222 14.43 56.95 13.11
N ARG A 223 14.79 58.23 13.23
CA ARG A 223 13.88 59.30 13.65
C ARG A 223 12.84 59.59 12.56
N GLY A 224 11.58 59.70 12.95
CA GLY A 224 10.48 60.21 12.13
C GLY A 224 9.19 60.17 12.93
N GLY A 225 8.58 61.33 13.21
CA GLY A 225 7.35 61.43 13.99
C GLY A 225 6.10 61.36 13.12
N GLY A 226 4.96 61.05 13.76
CA GLY A 226 3.65 60.95 13.13
C GLY A 226 2.81 59.92 13.86
N GLY A 227 1.96 60.37 14.78
CA GLY A 227 1.04 59.49 15.50
C GLY A 227 -0.21 59.18 14.68
N VAL A 228 -0.72 57.96 14.83
CA VAL A 228 -2.12 57.59 14.62
C VAL A 228 -2.44 56.63 15.76
N ASP A 229 -3.49 56.93 16.50
CA ASP A 229 -4.02 56.06 17.55
C ASP A 229 -4.88 54.96 16.92
N ASP A 230 -4.68 53.71 17.35
CA ASP A 230 -5.58 52.58 17.11
C ASP A 230 -5.63 51.81 18.45
N ASP A 231 -6.69 52.04 19.23
CA ASP A 231 -7.00 51.38 20.49
C ASP A 231 -7.64 49.97 20.28
N ASP A 232 -8.03 49.32 21.38
CA ASP A 232 -8.83 48.09 21.51
C ASP A 232 -8.09 46.72 21.48
N ASP A 233 -7.42 46.44 22.59
CA ASP A 233 -7.79 45.42 23.60
C ASP A 233 -7.64 43.89 23.41
N ASP A 234 -7.21 43.29 24.53
CA ASP A 234 -7.38 41.93 25.08
C ASP A 234 -6.88 40.67 24.31
N ASP A 235 -5.74 40.15 24.79
CA ASP A 235 -5.46 38.70 24.97
C ASP A 235 -4.15 38.53 25.80
N ASP A 236 -4.16 38.86 27.10
CA ASP A 236 -2.95 38.97 27.97
C ASP A 236 -2.32 37.61 28.39
N ASP A 237 -2.87 36.48 27.93
CA ASP A 237 -2.38 35.12 28.22
C ASP A 237 -1.23 34.64 27.30
N ASP A 238 -0.99 35.30 26.15
CA ASP A 238 -0.15 34.75 25.07
C ASP A 238 1.38 34.92 25.30
N VAL A 239 1.82 35.70 26.29
CA VAL A 239 3.25 36.00 26.56
C VAL A 239 3.96 34.85 27.30
N ALA A 240 3.24 34.06 28.09
CA ALA A 240 3.83 33.03 28.96
C ALA A 240 4.50 31.87 28.19
N LEU A 241 3.97 31.47 27.02
CA LEU A 241 4.58 30.41 26.21
C LEU A 241 5.84 30.86 25.47
N ALA A 242 5.91 32.12 25.02
CA ALA A 242 7.05 32.63 24.24
C ALA A 242 8.35 32.73 25.07
N HIS A 243 8.24 32.96 26.38
CA HIS A 243 9.41 33.13 27.25
C HIS A 243 10.16 31.83 27.57
N LYS A 244 9.52 30.65 27.45
CA LYS A 244 10.17 29.36 27.73
C LYS A 244 11.10 28.85 26.61
N ALA A 245 11.02 29.42 25.42
CA ALA A 245 11.82 29.02 24.25
C ALA A 245 13.26 29.63 24.20
N LYS A 246 13.61 30.55 25.10
CA LYS A 246 14.90 31.28 25.08
C LYS A 246 16.07 30.50 25.72
N ARG A 247 16.47 29.32 25.19
CA ARG A 247 17.74 28.69 25.62
C ARG A 247 18.46 27.75 24.64
N PHE A 248 18.56 28.07 23.35
CA PHE A 248 19.55 27.45 22.46
C PHE A 248 20.28 28.49 21.58
N LYS A 249 21.61 28.36 21.49
CA LYS A 249 22.48 29.17 20.62
C LYS A 249 22.68 28.49 19.26
N ALA A 250 22.98 29.30 18.26
CA ALA A 250 22.97 28.96 16.83
C ALA A 250 24.02 27.94 16.37
N THR A 251 23.65 27.17 15.34
CA THR A 251 24.50 26.84 14.19
C THR A 251 23.71 27.18 12.91
N GLY A 252 24.39 27.65 11.87
CA GLY A 252 23.77 28.49 10.83
C GLY A 252 23.06 27.77 9.67
N SER A 253 22.14 28.49 9.03
CA SER A 253 21.71 28.23 7.64
C SER A 253 21.12 29.49 6.98
N ARG A 254 21.06 29.41 5.65
CA ARG A 254 20.72 30.38 4.59
C ARG A 254 19.52 31.31 4.86
N ALA A 255 19.56 32.51 4.27
CA ALA A 255 18.51 33.53 4.38
C ALA A 255 17.11 33.04 3.91
N PRO A 256 16.01 33.48 4.57
CA PRO A 256 14.65 33.00 4.31
C PRO A 256 13.93 33.74 3.15
N PRO A 257 12.89 33.14 2.55
CA PRO A 257 12.05 33.79 1.54
C PRO A 257 11.11 34.87 2.14
N SER A 258 10.55 35.71 1.26
CA SER A 258 9.67 36.83 1.59
C SER A 258 8.29 36.42 2.14
N ALA A 259 7.65 37.38 2.82
CA ALA A 259 6.43 37.24 3.61
C ALA A 259 5.23 36.57 2.90
N ALA A 260 4.96 35.32 3.27
CA ALA A 260 3.67 34.65 3.11
C ALA A 260 3.34 33.91 4.42
N GLY A 261 2.13 34.12 4.94
CA GLY A 261 1.74 33.71 6.30
C GLY A 261 1.24 32.28 6.43
N TRP A 262 0.42 32.05 7.46
CA TRP A 262 -0.12 30.77 7.93
C TRP A 262 -1.10 30.12 6.93
N HIS A 263 -0.59 29.67 5.78
CA HIS A 263 -1.41 29.28 4.65
C HIS A 263 -1.46 27.76 4.45
N ASP A 264 -2.55 27.13 4.93
CA ASP A 264 -3.20 26.12 4.10
C ASP A 264 -4.43 26.74 3.39
N PRO A 265 -4.31 27.13 2.12
CA PRO A 265 -5.44 27.67 1.36
C PRO A 265 -6.60 26.68 1.19
N ALA A 266 -6.35 25.37 1.24
CA ALA A 266 -7.38 24.35 1.07
C ALA A 266 -8.31 24.30 2.29
N LEU A 267 -7.75 24.14 3.51
CA LEU A 267 -8.52 24.22 4.74
C LEU A 267 -9.15 25.61 4.93
N ARG A 268 -8.45 26.71 4.58
CA ARG A 268 -9.02 28.07 4.63
C ARG A 268 -10.31 28.18 3.82
N ARG A 269 -10.28 27.78 2.54
CA ARG A 269 -11.45 27.81 1.66
C ARG A 269 -12.60 26.97 2.21
N LYS A 270 -12.33 25.82 2.83
CA LYS A 270 -13.37 24.95 3.42
C LYS A 270 -14.00 25.55 4.67
N LEU A 271 -13.22 26.15 5.56
CA LEU A 271 -13.74 26.87 6.71
C LEU A 271 -14.69 27.99 6.26
N VAL A 272 -14.28 28.79 5.27
CA VAL A 272 -15.09 29.87 4.70
C VAL A 272 -16.35 29.35 4.00
N ALA A 273 -16.21 28.35 3.13
CA ALA A 273 -17.34 27.73 2.42
C ALA A 273 -18.36 27.04 3.35
N THR A 274 -17.96 26.70 4.59
CA THR A 274 -18.88 26.14 5.60
C THR A 274 -19.48 27.21 6.53
N GLY A 275 -19.08 28.48 6.36
CA GLY A 275 -19.69 29.64 7.03
C GLY A 275 -18.82 30.36 8.06
N ALA A 276 -17.52 30.06 8.18
CA ALA A 276 -16.61 30.90 8.95
C ALA A 276 -16.27 32.19 8.19
N ASP A 277 -16.19 33.33 8.88
CA ASP A 277 -15.61 34.54 8.29
C ASP A 277 -14.08 34.39 8.11
N GLU A 278 -13.49 35.27 7.30
CA GLU A 278 -12.06 35.22 6.97
C GLU A 278 -11.12 35.46 8.16
N ARG A 279 -11.53 36.24 9.16
CA ARG A 279 -10.77 36.51 10.39
C ARG A 279 -10.79 35.26 11.28
N THR A 280 -11.94 34.61 11.40
CA THR A 280 -12.12 33.33 12.12
C THR A 280 -11.34 32.20 11.46
N ALA A 281 -11.42 32.05 10.13
CA ALA A 281 -10.65 31.04 9.40
C ALA A 281 -9.13 31.25 9.57
N ALA A 282 -8.65 32.49 9.51
CA ALA A 282 -7.24 32.82 9.78
C ALA A 282 -6.81 32.54 11.23
N LYS A 283 -7.65 32.89 12.22
CA LYS A 283 -7.41 32.58 13.65
C LYS A 283 -7.30 31.07 13.89
N ILE A 284 -8.17 30.26 13.29
CA ILE A 284 -8.13 28.78 13.37
C ILE A 284 -6.80 28.26 12.81
N LEU A 285 -6.39 28.70 11.62
CA LEU A 285 -5.14 28.25 10.98
C LEU A 285 -3.90 28.61 11.79
N LYS A 286 -3.84 29.83 12.37
CA LYS A 286 -2.76 30.25 13.29
C LYS A 286 -2.70 29.31 14.51
N LYS A 287 -3.83 29.06 15.18
CA LYS A 287 -3.90 28.19 16.36
C LYS A 287 -3.53 26.74 16.05
N LEU A 288 -3.96 26.20 14.90
CA LEU A 288 -3.59 24.86 14.42
C LEU A 288 -2.09 24.72 14.16
N ALA A 289 -1.47 25.71 13.53
CA ALA A 289 -0.03 25.70 13.24
C ALA A 289 0.82 25.78 14.52
N LEU A 290 0.45 26.63 15.46
CA LEU A 290 1.07 26.69 16.79
C LEU A 290 0.93 25.36 17.54
N ALA A 291 -0.25 24.75 17.50
CA ALA A 291 -0.49 23.44 18.10
C ALA A 291 0.39 22.35 17.45
N ALA A 292 0.41 22.24 16.12
CA ALA A 292 1.23 21.25 15.42
C ALA A 292 2.73 21.40 15.74
N ASN A 293 3.22 22.64 15.82
CA ASN A 293 4.63 22.92 16.15
C ASN A 293 4.95 22.56 17.60
N LYS A 294 4.10 22.93 18.57
CA LYS A 294 4.20 22.51 19.97
C LYS A 294 4.22 20.98 20.11
N GLN A 295 3.40 20.27 19.34
CA GLN A 295 3.36 18.81 19.36
C GLN A 295 4.66 18.18 18.83
N ARG A 296 5.25 18.69 17.73
CA ARG A 296 6.57 18.23 17.24
C ARG A 296 7.69 18.47 18.26
N GLU A 297 7.72 19.66 18.86
CA GLU A 297 8.69 19.99 19.92
C GLU A 297 8.54 19.07 21.14
N SER A 298 7.30 18.75 21.54
CA SER A 298 7.01 17.81 22.63
C SER A 298 7.53 16.40 22.35
N VAL A 299 7.34 15.86 21.13
CA VAL A 299 7.89 14.56 20.71
C VAL A 299 9.42 14.58 20.77
N ARG A 300 10.04 15.62 20.22
CA ARG A 300 11.51 15.77 20.19
C ARG A 300 12.10 15.88 21.60
N ALA A 301 11.51 16.70 22.46
CA ALA A 301 11.95 16.88 23.84
C ALA A 301 11.82 15.58 24.65
N SER A 302 10.68 14.90 24.55
CA SER A 302 10.44 13.63 25.25
C SER A 302 11.41 12.53 24.78
N THR A 303 11.63 12.44 23.46
CA THR A 303 12.57 11.47 22.88
C THR A 303 14.00 11.72 23.37
N ASN A 304 14.47 12.97 23.33
CA ASN A 304 15.81 13.33 23.81
C ASN A 304 15.98 13.01 25.31
N ALA A 305 14.99 13.31 26.14
CA ALA A 305 15.01 13.00 27.56
C ALA A 305 15.01 11.48 27.83
N PHE A 306 14.26 10.70 27.04
CA PHE A 306 14.25 9.24 27.14
C PHE A 306 15.61 8.64 26.76
N VAL A 307 16.20 9.05 25.63
CA VAL A 307 17.53 8.59 25.19
C VAL A 307 18.60 8.93 26.23
N ALA A 308 18.58 10.15 26.78
CA ALA A 308 19.50 10.55 27.84
C ALA A 308 19.35 9.75 29.15
N SER A 309 18.15 9.27 29.48
CA SER A 309 17.89 8.58 30.75
C SER A 309 18.19 7.08 30.74
N ARG A 310 18.24 6.41 29.58
CA ARG A 310 18.47 4.95 29.50
C ARG A 310 19.89 4.54 29.11
N GLY A 311 20.72 5.44 28.61
CA GLY A 311 22.09 5.12 28.15
C GLY A 311 22.15 4.23 26.90
N GLY A 312 21.01 3.99 26.24
CA GLY A 312 20.87 3.11 25.07
C GLY A 312 19.63 2.22 25.15
N GLY A 313 19.20 1.70 23.99
CA GLY A 313 18.06 0.79 23.86
C GLY A 313 16.69 1.47 23.77
N ASP A 314 15.79 0.83 23.05
CA ASP A 314 14.41 1.29 22.85
C ASP A 314 13.46 0.79 23.95
N ALA A 315 12.27 1.38 24.05
CA ALA A 315 11.24 0.98 25.00
C ALA A 315 10.70 -0.44 24.69
N PRO A 316 10.57 -1.32 25.71
CA PRO A 316 10.12 -2.69 25.50
C PRO A 316 8.63 -2.76 25.12
N VAL A 317 8.31 -3.60 24.13
CA VAL A 317 6.94 -3.85 23.68
C VAL A 317 6.39 -5.10 24.37
N LYS A 318 5.32 -4.93 25.15
CA LYS A 318 4.49 -6.05 25.65
C LYS A 318 3.51 -6.46 24.55
N MET A 319 3.32 -7.76 24.35
CA MET A 319 2.32 -8.29 23.41
C MET A 319 1.46 -9.34 24.11
N GLU A 320 0.14 -9.21 23.97
CA GLU A 320 -0.87 -10.07 24.61
C GLU A 320 -1.87 -10.54 23.56
N SER A 321 -2.10 -11.85 23.44
CA SER A 321 -3.17 -12.39 22.58
C SER A 321 -4.46 -12.59 23.35
N PHE A 322 -5.60 -12.33 22.71
CA PHE A 322 -6.93 -12.44 23.31
C PHE A 322 -7.99 -12.75 22.23
N THR A 323 -9.14 -13.28 22.65
CA THR A 323 -10.29 -13.53 21.78
C THR A 323 -11.37 -12.49 22.01
N VAL A 324 -12.06 -12.09 20.93
CA VAL A 324 -13.23 -11.19 20.95
C VAL A 324 -14.39 -11.87 20.23
N GLY A 325 -15.60 -11.71 20.75
CA GLY A 325 -16.81 -12.38 20.25
C GLY A 325 -17.06 -13.72 20.93
N GLU A 326 -18.14 -14.39 20.54
CA GLU A 326 -18.61 -15.65 21.12
C GLU A 326 -18.98 -16.65 20.01
N GLY A 327 -18.73 -17.94 20.25
CA GLY A 327 -19.09 -19.02 19.34
C GLY A 327 -18.48 -18.86 17.93
N SER A 328 -19.30 -19.00 16.88
CA SER A 328 -18.85 -18.85 15.49
C SER A 328 -18.33 -17.45 15.12
N ARG A 329 -18.54 -16.46 15.99
CA ARG A 329 -18.06 -15.07 15.84
C ARG A 329 -16.77 -14.79 16.61
N GLU A 330 -16.15 -15.78 17.26
CA GLU A 330 -14.84 -15.61 17.87
C GLU A 330 -13.78 -15.17 16.86
N ARG A 331 -12.98 -14.17 17.25
CA ARG A 331 -11.86 -13.63 16.48
C ARG A 331 -10.66 -13.42 17.41
N LYS A 332 -9.49 -13.90 16.99
CA LYS A 332 -8.25 -13.71 17.73
C LYS A 332 -7.58 -12.39 17.37
N LYS A 333 -7.18 -11.65 18.39
CA LYS A 333 -6.44 -10.39 18.30
C LYS A 333 -5.18 -10.44 19.16
N CYS A 334 -4.24 -9.57 18.81
CA CYS A 334 -3.08 -9.25 19.64
C CYS A 334 -3.14 -7.76 20.02
N LYS A 335 -2.79 -7.44 21.27
CA LYS A 335 -2.57 -6.08 21.74
C LYS A 335 -1.08 -5.85 21.96
N LEU A 336 -0.50 -4.91 21.23
CA LEU A 336 0.88 -4.46 21.41
C LEU A 336 0.87 -3.19 22.26
N THR A 337 1.67 -3.16 23.33
CA THR A 337 1.70 -2.04 24.30
C THR A 337 3.14 -1.59 24.53
N CYS A 338 3.41 -0.31 24.33
CA CYS A 338 4.71 0.31 24.62
C CYS A 338 4.54 1.73 25.15
N SER A 339 5.30 2.10 26.19
CA SER A 339 5.27 3.42 26.85
C SER A 339 3.86 3.99 27.09
N GLY A 340 2.90 3.13 27.46
CA GLY A 340 1.50 3.49 27.74
C GLY A 340 0.61 3.82 26.54
N VAL A 341 1.05 3.49 25.31
CA VAL A 341 0.18 3.39 24.12
C VAL A 341 -0.08 1.90 23.89
N ALA A 342 -1.35 1.54 23.66
CA ALA A 342 -1.79 0.18 23.36
C ALA A 342 -2.55 0.15 22.04
N LEU A 343 -2.22 -0.81 21.18
CA LEU A 343 -2.73 -0.93 19.82
C LEU A 343 -3.17 -2.37 19.58
N GLU A 344 -4.33 -2.55 18.95
CA GLU A 344 -4.85 -3.87 18.59
C GLU A 344 -4.57 -4.19 17.12
N VAL A 345 -4.44 -5.48 16.83
CA VAL A 345 -4.35 -6.02 15.47
C VAL A 345 -4.96 -7.43 15.46
N HIS A 346 -5.62 -7.83 14.38
CA HIS A 346 -6.06 -9.22 14.21
C HIS A 346 -4.85 -10.16 14.14
N GLU A 347 -4.96 -11.35 14.75
CA GLU A 347 -3.81 -12.26 14.85
C GLU A 347 -3.28 -12.65 13.46
N GLY A 348 -4.16 -13.00 12.51
CA GLY A 348 -3.79 -13.29 11.12
C GLY A 348 -3.06 -12.13 10.44
N HIS A 349 -3.48 -10.89 10.69
CA HIS A 349 -2.77 -9.74 10.14
C HIS A 349 -1.38 -9.56 10.76
N LEU A 350 -1.20 -9.89 12.04
CA LEU A 350 0.12 -9.96 12.66
C LEU A 350 0.98 -11.10 12.06
N HIS A 351 0.39 -12.23 11.65
CA HIS A 351 1.09 -13.27 10.88
C HIS A 351 1.56 -12.76 9.50
N LYS A 352 0.73 -12.02 8.76
CA LYS A 352 1.15 -11.33 7.52
C LYS A 352 2.38 -10.44 7.76
N LEU A 353 2.36 -9.66 8.83
CA LEU A 353 3.49 -8.80 9.21
C LEU A 353 4.74 -9.61 9.54
N ARG A 354 4.64 -10.75 10.25
CA ARG A 354 5.78 -11.65 10.48
C ARG A 354 6.40 -12.16 9.18
N LEU A 355 5.57 -12.48 8.18
CA LEU A 355 6.04 -12.94 6.87
C LEU A 355 6.80 -11.83 6.13
N LEU A 356 6.20 -10.65 6.00
CA LEU A 356 6.83 -9.48 5.39
C LEU A 356 8.16 -9.12 6.08
N TRP A 357 8.18 -9.18 7.41
CA TRP A 357 9.38 -8.95 8.21
C TRP A 357 10.47 -9.98 7.94
N ALA A 358 10.13 -11.27 7.97
CA ALA A 358 11.07 -12.37 7.74
C ALA A 358 11.66 -12.35 6.33
N ILE A 359 10.85 -12.01 5.32
CA ILE A 359 11.30 -11.82 3.93
C ILE A 359 12.35 -10.69 3.85
N SER A 360 12.10 -9.58 4.55
CA SER A 360 12.92 -8.36 4.53
C SER A 360 14.25 -8.52 5.30
N HIS A 361 14.30 -9.38 6.32
CA HIS A 361 15.45 -9.55 7.22
C HIS A 361 16.31 -10.79 6.95
N ALA A 362 15.93 -11.66 6.00
CA ALA A 362 16.70 -12.86 5.70
C ALA A 362 18.10 -12.54 5.13
N ASN A 363 19.10 -13.37 5.42
CA ASN A 363 20.50 -13.16 5.01
C ASN A 363 20.77 -13.46 3.51
N GLU A 364 22.01 -13.31 3.05
CA GLU A 364 22.37 -13.56 1.63
C GLU A 364 22.11 -15.00 1.16
N ASP A 365 22.13 -15.99 2.05
CA ASP A 365 21.81 -17.39 1.71
C ASP A 365 20.29 -17.69 1.74
N GLY A 366 19.48 -16.71 2.17
CA GLY A 366 18.03 -16.83 2.29
C GLY A 366 17.57 -17.53 3.56
N GLU A 367 18.43 -17.64 4.57
CA GLU A 367 18.06 -18.09 5.90
C GLU A 367 17.31 -17.01 6.66
N LEU A 368 16.29 -17.43 7.40
CA LEU A 368 15.52 -16.54 8.27
C LEU A 368 16.20 -16.44 9.63
N GLN A 369 16.62 -15.23 10.01
CA GLN A 369 16.89 -14.91 11.40
C GLN A 369 15.66 -14.20 11.96
N PHE A 370 14.81 -14.91 12.70
CA PHE A 370 13.60 -14.35 13.28
C PHE A 370 13.81 -13.98 14.76
N ASP A 371 14.02 -12.69 15.02
CA ASP A 371 14.03 -12.12 16.36
C ASP A 371 12.63 -11.56 16.68
N GLU A 372 11.85 -12.32 17.45
CA GLU A 372 10.51 -11.93 17.91
C GLU A 372 10.52 -10.63 18.74
N SER A 373 11.65 -10.25 19.36
CA SER A 373 11.78 -8.99 20.10
C SER A 373 11.97 -7.78 19.16
N VAL A 374 12.75 -7.94 18.09
CA VAL A 374 12.91 -6.93 17.04
C VAL A 374 11.58 -6.79 16.28
N PHE A 375 10.99 -7.91 15.83
CA PHE A 375 9.69 -7.93 15.17
C PHE A 375 8.61 -7.21 15.98
N ARG A 376 8.54 -7.42 17.30
CA ARG A 376 7.56 -6.72 18.17
C ARG A 376 7.78 -5.20 18.19
N ARG A 377 9.02 -4.73 18.16
CA ARG A 377 9.33 -3.29 18.06
C ARG A 377 8.86 -2.74 16.73
N ASP A 378 9.27 -3.36 15.62
CA ASP A 378 8.93 -2.89 14.28
C ASP A 378 7.41 -2.94 14.04
N ALA A 379 6.74 -4.00 14.49
CA ALA A 379 5.29 -4.16 14.41
C ALA A 379 4.54 -3.11 15.25
N PHE A 380 5.04 -2.79 16.46
CA PHE A 380 4.50 -1.68 17.24
C PHE A 380 4.70 -0.35 16.51
N CYS A 381 5.90 -0.10 15.97
CA CYS A 381 6.22 1.14 15.25
C CYS A 381 5.30 1.37 14.05
N ILE A 382 5.05 0.37 13.18
CA ILE A 382 4.13 0.55 12.05
C ILE A 382 2.67 0.75 12.50
N LEU A 383 2.17 -0.03 13.48
CA LEU A 383 0.80 0.14 13.98
C LEU A 383 0.62 1.52 14.60
N CYS A 384 1.61 1.98 15.36
CA CYS A 384 1.59 3.27 16.04
C CYS A 384 1.70 4.43 15.04
N ARG A 385 2.54 4.26 14.01
CA ARG A 385 2.69 5.21 12.90
C ARG A 385 1.40 5.39 12.12
N TYR A 386 0.76 4.31 11.67
CA TYR A 386 -0.47 4.40 10.87
C TYR A 386 -1.68 4.84 11.71
N ALA A 387 -1.77 4.43 12.98
CA ALA A 387 -2.76 5.00 13.91
C ALA A 387 -2.55 6.51 14.11
N ALA A 388 -1.30 7.00 14.15
CA ALA A 388 -1.01 8.43 14.16
C ALA A 388 -1.38 9.10 12.82
N MET A 389 -1.11 8.48 11.66
CA MET A 389 -1.58 9.02 10.36
C MET A 389 -3.11 9.18 10.32
N GLN A 390 -3.84 8.35 11.07
CA GLN A 390 -5.29 8.38 11.27
C GLN A 390 -5.71 9.20 12.51
N GLY A 391 -4.90 10.17 12.95
CA GLY A 391 -5.27 11.10 14.03
C GLY A 391 -5.15 10.55 15.46
N GLY A 392 -4.35 9.52 15.68
CA GLY A 392 -3.98 9.03 17.02
C GLY A 392 -5.14 8.40 17.79
N GLY A 393 -6.04 7.69 17.10
CA GLY A 393 -7.21 7.04 17.70
C GLY A 393 -8.37 7.97 18.07
N GLN A 394 -8.29 9.26 17.75
CA GLN A 394 -9.41 10.21 17.87
C GLN A 394 -10.37 10.16 16.68
N THR A 395 -9.99 9.48 15.59
CA THR A 395 -10.83 9.28 14.41
C THR A 395 -11.08 7.79 14.18
N ALA A 396 -12.11 7.46 13.40
CA ALA A 396 -12.36 6.08 12.94
C ALA A 396 -11.38 5.62 11.85
N GLY A 397 -10.68 6.57 11.20
CA GLY A 397 -9.54 6.34 10.31
C GLY A 397 -9.83 5.72 8.95
N GLY A 398 -8.96 6.00 8.00
CA GLY A 398 -8.75 5.16 6.82
C GLY A 398 -9.77 5.34 5.69
N GLY A 399 -10.55 6.43 5.71
CA GLY A 399 -11.54 6.71 4.66
C GLY A 399 -10.96 7.14 3.31
N PHE A 400 -9.68 7.54 3.29
CA PHE A 400 -9.01 8.09 2.10
C PHE A 400 -8.25 7.06 1.25
N GLN A 401 -8.11 5.81 1.69
CA GLN A 401 -7.45 4.77 0.91
C GLN A 401 -7.97 3.38 1.27
N ALA A 402 -8.24 2.56 0.25
CA ALA A 402 -8.65 1.17 0.39
C ALA A 402 -7.95 0.32 -0.68
N ALA A 403 -7.55 -0.91 -0.36
CA ALA A 403 -6.85 -1.79 -1.32
C ALA A 403 -7.85 -2.48 -2.26
N LEU A 404 -7.43 -2.85 -3.47
CA LEU A 404 -8.29 -3.67 -4.35
C LEU A 404 -8.57 -5.05 -3.71
N TYR A 405 -9.56 -5.77 -4.24
CA TYR A 405 -9.75 -7.17 -3.86
C TYR A 405 -8.59 -8.04 -4.36
N PRO A 406 -8.18 -9.10 -3.60
CA PRO A 406 -7.10 -10.00 -4.02
C PRO A 406 -7.30 -10.61 -5.41
N GLN A 407 -8.54 -10.82 -5.83
CA GLN A 407 -8.89 -11.32 -7.15
C GLN A 407 -8.50 -10.33 -8.26
N ALA A 408 -8.70 -9.03 -8.05
CA ALA A 408 -8.29 -7.99 -9.00
C ALA A 408 -6.76 -7.93 -9.13
N PHE A 409 -6.02 -8.02 -8.00
CA PHE A 409 -4.56 -8.16 -8.04
C PHE A 409 -4.08 -9.41 -8.78
N CYS A 410 -4.78 -10.55 -8.65
CA CYS A 410 -4.48 -11.75 -9.42
C CYS A 410 -4.62 -11.51 -10.94
N VAL A 411 -5.69 -10.86 -11.38
CA VAL A 411 -5.87 -10.50 -12.80
C VAL A 411 -4.79 -9.53 -13.27
N LEU A 412 -4.50 -8.48 -12.49
CA LEU A 412 -3.44 -7.51 -12.78
C LEU A 412 -2.06 -8.20 -12.93
N LYS A 413 -1.74 -9.15 -12.05
CA LYS A 413 -0.50 -9.92 -12.12
C LYS A 413 -0.46 -10.88 -13.30
N GLU A 414 -1.50 -11.68 -13.51
CA GLU A 414 -1.51 -12.72 -14.55
C GLU A 414 -1.57 -12.16 -15.96
N ARG A 415 -2.36 -11.10 -16.17
CA ARG A 415 -2.63 -10.54 -17.50
C ARG A 415 -1.69 -9.41 -17.87
N PHE A 416 -1.26 -8.63 -16.88
CA PHE A 416 -0.45 -7.42 -17.10
C PHE A 416 0.91 -7.45 -16.39
N GLY A 417 1.26 -8.53 -15.71
CA GLY A 417 2.56 -8.66 -15.03
C GLY A 417 2.74 -7.70 -13.85
N VAL A 418 1.66 -7.12 -13.30
CA VAL A 418 1.74 -6.25 -12.12
C VAL A 418 2.33 -7.02 -10.95
N PHE A 419 3.30 -6.41 -10.26
CA PHE A 419 4.04 -7.07 -9.18
C PHE A 419 4.30 -6.20 -7.95
N CYS A 420 3.90 -4.93 -7.99
CA CYS A 420 4.19 -3.95 -6.96
C CYS A 420 3.12 -2.84 -6.96
N GLU A 421 2.74 -2.39 -5.77
CA GLU A 421 1.81 -1.29 -5.51
C GLU A 421 2.57 0.03 -5.35
N CYS A 422 2.15 1.09 -6.05
CA CYS A 422 2.71 2.44 -5.95
C CYS A 422 2.35 3.13 -4.62
N PHE A 423 1.23 2.74 -4.00
CA PHE A 423 0.71 3.34 -2.78
C PHE A 423 0.12 2.27 -1.88
N ALA A 424 0.93 1.72 -0.98
CA ALA A 424 0.47 0.78 0.03
C ALA A 424 1.15 1.01 1.39
N SER A 425 0.98 0.04 2.26
CA SER A 425 1.57 -0.07 3.59
C SER A 425 1.73 -1.56 3.92
N PRO A 426 2.54 -1.92 4.92
CA PRO A 426 2.58 -3.30 5.42
C PRO A 426 1.18 -3.81 5.83
N LEU A 427 0.30 -2.89 6.26
CA LEU A 427 -1.05 -3.15 6.76
C LEU A 427 -2.12 -3.36 5.67
N ASN A 428 -1.83 -3.08 4.39
CA ASN A 428 -2.80 -3.24 3.30
C ASN A 428 -2.23 -3.79 1.99
N CYS A 429 -0.91 -3.90 1.83
CA CYS A 429 -0.30 -4.41 0.59
C CYS A 429 -0.77 -5.83 0.23
N HIS A 430 -0.90 -6.09 -1.07
CA HIS A 430 -1.03 -7.44 -1.60
C HIS A 430 0.34 -8.06 -1.90
N PHE A 431 1.26 -7.28 -2.47
CA PHE A 431 2.59 -7.74 -2.83
C PHE A 431 3.60 -7.62 -1.67
N PRO A 432 4.65 -8.47 -1.65
CA PRO A 432 5.76 -8.34 -0.70
C PRO A 432 6.71 -7.16 -1.00
N CYS A 433 6.53 -6.48 -2.13
CA CYS A 433 7.27 -5.29 -2.53
C CYS A 433 6.28 -4.22 -2.95
N PHE A 434 6.35 -3.06 -2.33
CA PHE A 434 5.42 -1.95 -2.52
C PHE A 434 6.08 -0.62 -2.16
N ALA A 435 5.60 0.48 -2.71
CA ALA A 435 5.94 1.82 -2.24
C ALA A 435 4.99 2.25 -1.11
N SER A 436 5.49 2.99 -0.12
CA SER A 436 4.72 3.40 1.06
C SER A 436 5.09 4.79 1.59
N ALA A 437 4.20 5.36 2.41
CA ALA A 437 4.36 6.71 2.93
C ALA A 437 5.42 6.85 4.04
N CYS A 438 5.71 5.79 4.80
CA CYS A 438 6.51 5.85 6.02
C CYS A 438 7.72 4.89 5.96
N GLN A 439 8.60 5.12 4.99
CA GLN A 439 9.76 4.26 4.70
C GLN A 439 10.60 3.88 5.93
N ASP A 440 10.75 4.77 6.90
CA ASP A 440 11.55 4.57 8.12
C ASP A 440 11.00 3.49 9.07
N VAL A 441 9.69 3.20 9.01
CA VAL A 441 9.07 2.06 9.71
C VAL A 441 8.70 0.92 8.75
N ASP A 442 8.31 1.24 7.53
CA ASP A 442 7.77 0.26 6.57
C ASP A 442 8.85 -0.58 5.88
N ARG A 443 10.10 -0.09 5.84
CA ARG A 443 11.25 -0.79 5.27
C ARG A 443 11.47 -2.16 5.90
N ALA A 444 11.19 -2.29 7.19
CA ALA A 444 11.25 -3.56 7.92
C ALA A 444 10.28 -4.64 7.38
N PHE A 445 9.33 -4.26 6.52
CA PHE A 445 8.25 -5.09 5.99
C PHE A 445 8.14 -5.04 4.45
N GLY A 446 9.21 -4.66 3.73
CA GLY A 446 9.27 -4.74 2.27
C GLY A 446 8.93 -3.45 1.50
N SER A 447 8.81 -2.31 2.20
CA SER A 447 8.63 -1.02 1.52
C SER A 447 9.88 -0.59 0.76
N LEU A 448 9.68 -0.24 -0.51
CA LEU A 448 10.66 0.35 -1.43
C LEU A 448 10.81 1.88 -1.25
N GLY A 449 10.17 2.44 -0.22
CA GLY A 449 10.10 3.87 0.04
C GLY A 449 8.91 4.56 -0.64
N SER A 450 8.88 5.89 -0.54
CA SER A 450 7.79 6.68 -1.13
C SER A 450 7.80 6.62 -2.66
N PHE A 451 6.60 6.58 -3.27
CA PHE A 451 6.39 6.70 -4.71
C PHE A 451 7.18 7.86 -5.32
N PHE A 452 7.23 9.01 -4.61
CA PHE A 452 7.85 10.25 -5.07
C PHE A 452 9.37 10.32 -4.87
N ASP A 453 9.97 9.39 -4.12
CA ASP A 453 11.41 9.39 -3.84
C ASP A 453 12.03 8.00 -4.05
N GLY A 454 12.21 7.18 -2.99
CA GLY A 454 12.90 5.89 -3.06
C GLY A 454 12.43 4.97 -4.19
N PHE A 455 11.11 4.83 -4.36
CA PHE A 455 10.55 4.00 -5.44
C PHE A 455 10.82 4.60 -6.83
N SER A 456 10.60 5.91 -7.02
CA SER A 456 10.90 6.57 -8.30
C SER A 456 12.40 6.52 -8.65
N LYS A 457 13.30 6.57 -7.66
CA LYS A 457 14.74 6.37 -7.86
C LYS A 457 15.07 4.96 -8.34
N LEU A 458 14.45 3.93 -7.76
CA LEU A 458 14.59 2.54 -8.22
C LEU A 458 14.11 2.37 -9.66
N VAL A 459 12.91 2.88 -9.98
CA VAL A 459 12.31 2.85 -11.32
C VAL A 459 13.20 3.55 -12.36
N MET A 460 13.73 4.74 -12.04
CA MET A 460 14.52 5.56 -12.96
C MET A 460 15.98 5.14 -13.11
N GLY A 461 16.55 4.50 -12.09
CA GLY A 461 17.94 4.03 -12.08
C GLY A 461 18.03 2.53 -12.36
N PRO A 462 18.30 1.71 -11.32
CA PRO A 462 18.73 0.33 -11.51
C PRO A 462 17.72 -0.53 -12.28
N TRP A 463 16.41 -0.30 -12.10
CA TRP A 463 15.38 -1.04 -12.83
C TRP A 463 15.41 -0.67 -14.32
N MET A 464 15.44 0.62 -14.66
CA MET A 464 15.57 1.10 -16.04
C MET A 464 16.81 0.49 -16.71
N ASP A 465 17.95 0.50 -16.02
CA ASP A 465 19.21 -0.05 -16.55
C ASP A 465 19.21 -1.57 -16.66
N ALA A 466 18.54 -2.29 -15.75
CA ALA A 466 18.30 -3.73 -15.90
C ALA A 466 17.51 -4.04 -17.17
N GLN A 467 16.46 -3.25 -17.46
CA GLN A 467 15.69 -3.44 -18.69
C GLN A 467 16.51 -3.07 -19.95
N ARG A 468 17.33 -2.00 -19.91
CA ARG A 468 18.27 -1.67 -21.00
C ARG A 468 19.25 -2.82 -21.27
N ARG A 469 19.86 -3.40 -20.24
CA ARG A 469 20.75 -4.57 -20.36
C ARG A 469 20.03 -5.78 -20.97
N ALA A 470 18.80 -6.05 -20.54
CA ALA A 470 17.98 -7.14 -21.11
C ALA A 470 17.67 -6.91 -22.61
N VAL A 471 17.41 -5.67 -23.02
CA VAL A 471 17.22 -5.28 -24.43
C VAL A 471 18.49 -5.49 -25.25
N VAL A 472 19.65 -5.07 -24.75
CA VAL A 472 20.94 -5.24 -25.45
C VAL A 472 21.27 -6.72 -25.60
N LYS A 473 21.23 -7.50 -24.51
CA LYS A 473 21.53 -8.94 -24.54
C LYS A 473 20.64 -9.68 -25.55
N LYS A 474 19.33 -9.43 -25.55
CA LYS A 474 18.41 -10.15 -26.44
C LYS A 474 18.55 -9.79 -27.93
N ARG A 475 19.10 -8.61 -28.26
CA ARG A 475 19.47 -8.29 -29.65
C ARG A 475 20.67 -9.12 -30.13
N ALA A 476 21.59 -9.49 -29.24
CA ALA A 476 22.68 -10.41 -29.56
C ALA A 476 22.18 -11.86 -29.68
N ASP A 477 21.25 -12.28 -28.80
CA ASP A 477 20.77 -13.67 -28.70
C ASP A 477 19.71 -14.09 -29.75
N GLY A 478 19.44 -13.30 -30.80
CA GLY A 478 18.61 -13.73 -31.94
C GLY A 478 17.08 -13.60 -31.82
N GLY A 479 16.55 -12.99 -30.76
CA GLY A 479 15.18 -12.41 -30.76
C GLY A 479 14.09 -13.05 -29.87
N GLY A 480 12.96 -12.33 -29.76
CA GLY A 480 11.77 -12.69 -28.97
C GLY A 480 11.35 -11.61 -27.95
N VAL A 481 10.15 -11.72 -27.36
CA VAL A 481 9.56 -10.70 -26.45
C VAL A 481 10.30 -10.63 -25.10
N ILE A 482 10.62 -9.43 -24.60
CA ILE A 482 11.33 -9.22 -23.31
C ILE A 482 10.32 -9.07 -22.18
N ARG A 483 10.04 -10.14 -21.45
CA ARG A 483 9.13 -10.10 -20.29
C ARG A 483 9.86 -9.69 -19.02
N VAL A 484 10.28 -8.42 -18.94
CA VAL A 484 10.62 -7.75 -17.68
C VAL A 484 9.51 -6.73 -17.44
N PRO A 485 8.41 -7.10 -16.77
CA PRO A 485 7.28 -6.19 -16.56
C PRO A 485 7.72 -5.10 -15.59
N HIS A 486 7.80 -3.85 -16.04
CA HIS A 486 7.66 -2.71 -15.13
C HIS A 486 6.20 -2.29 -15.20
N SER A 487 5.42 -2.95 -14.36
CA SER A 487 3.97 -2.93 -14.37
C SER A 487 3.49 -2.81 -12.94
N PHE A 488 2.71 -1.76 -12.67
CA PHE A 488 2.42 -1.32 -11.31
C PHE A 488 0.93 -1.00 -11.13
N GLU A 489 0.39 -1.34 -9.97
CA GLU A 489 -0.91 -0.83 -9.51
C GLU A 489 -0.64 0.49 -8.78
N CYS A 490 -1.41 1.55 -9.08
CA CYS A 490 -1.35 2.80 -8.35
C CYS A 490 -2.75 3.20 -7.84
N ASN A 491 -3.01 2.97 -6.56
CA ASN A 491 -4.24 3.39 -5.87
C ASN A 491 -3.90 4.39 -4.73
N PRO A 492 -3.67 5.68 -5.08
CA PRO A 492 -3.24 6.70 -4.11
C PRO A 492 -4.34 7.05 -3.11
N PRO A 493 -4.00 7.68 -1.97
CA PRO A 493 -4.99 8.36 -1.15
C PRO A 493 -5.80 9.37 -1.97
N PHE A 494 -7.12 9.34 -1.82
CA PHE A 494 -8.09 10.11 -2.62
C PHE A 494 -8.15 11.60 -2.24
N GLU A 495 -7.01 12.28 -2.32
CA GLU A 495 -6.84 13.72 -2.08
C GLU A 495 -6.24 14.38 -3.33
N GLU A 496 -6.84 15.48 -3.80
CA GLU A 496 -6.53 16.11 -5.09
C GLU A 496 -5.04 16.46 -5.26
N ALA A 497 -4.38 17.02 -4.25
CA ALA A 497 -2.96 17.36 -4.36
C ALA A 497 -2.06 16.12 -4.42
N MET A 498 -2.39 15.05 -3.70
CA MET A 498 -1.74 13.74 -3.77
C MET A 498 -1.89 13.10 -5.16
N VAL A 499 -3.11 13.05 -5.70
CA VAL A 499 -3.38 12.46 -7.02
C VAL A 499 -2.72 13.29 -8.14
N ARG A 500 -2.71 14.63 -8.04
CA ARG A 500 -1.99 15.48 -9.00
C ARG A 500 -0.49 15.23 -8.96
N ALA A 501 0.11 15.20 -7.77
CA ALA A 501 1.53 14.92 -7.63
C ALA A 501 1.89 13.52 -8.19
N MET A 502 1.01 12.53 -8.01
CA MET A 502 1.14 11.23 -8.64
C MET A 502 1.09 11.33 -10.17
N ALA A 503 0.10 12.00 -10.76
CA ALA A 503 -0.03 12.18 -12.20
C ALA A 503 1.23 12.84 -12.81
N ASP A 504 1.73 13.92 -12.21
CA ASP A 504 2.94 14.61 -12.65
C ASP A 504 4.22 13.74 -12.52
N GLN A 505 4.26 12.82 -11.55
CA GLN A 505 5.35 11.84 -11.40
C GLN A 505 5.22 10.69 -12.41
N LEU A 506 4.02 10.15 -12.64
CA LEU A 506 3.74 9.11 -13.64
C LEU A 506 4.15 9.57 -15.04
N GLU A 507 3.73 10.77 -15.44
CA GLU A 507 4.07 11.38 -16.73
C GLU A 507 5.59 11.51 -16.91
N ARG A 508 6.35 11.88 -15.86
CA ARG A 508 7.82 11.92 -15.91
C ARG A 508 8.46 10.53 -16.08
N LEU A 509 7.98 9.51 -15.35
CA LEU A 509 8.50 8.14 -15.47
C LEU A 509 8.23 7.58 -16.88
N LEU A 510 7.00 7.76 -17.38
CA LEU A 510 6.58 7.29 -18.70
C LEU A 510 7.38 7.96 -19.82
N ARG A 511 7.58 9.28 -19.78
CA ARG A 511 8.43 10.00 -20.76
C ARG A 511 9.86 9.47 -20.81
N ALA A 512 10.47 9.19 -19.65
CA ALA A 512 11.85 8.69 -19.58
C ALA A 512 11.99 7.25 -20.12
N TYR A 513 11.00 6.39 -19.86
CA TYR A 513 10.96 5.05 -20.42
C TYR A 513 10.65 5.05 -21.92
N GLU A 514 9.73 5.89 -22.39
CA GLU A 514 9.41 6.06 -23.82
C GLU A 514 10.62 6.55 -24.61
N ALA A 515 11.31 7.59 -24.12
CA ALA A 515 12.56 8.09 -24.73
C ALA A 515 13.65 7.00 -24.79
N SER A 516 13.69 6.11 -23.80
CA SER A 516 14.59 4.94 -23.78
C SER A 516 14.08 3.74 -24.61
N ARG A 517 12.87 3.83 -25.19
CA ARG A 517 12.13 2.74 -25.86
C ARG A 517 11.99 1.48 -25.01
N LEU A 518 11.59 1.68 -23.75
CA LEU A 518 11.42 0.66 -22.72
C LEU A 518 9.94 0.46 -22.33
N VAL A 519 9.62 -0.72 -21.80
CA VAL A 519 8.31 -1.12 -21.26
C VAL A 519 8.12 -0.46 -19.89
N LEU A 520 7.06 0.33 -19.75
CA LEU A 520 6.54 0.79 -18.47
C LEU A 520 5.02 0.96 -18.56
N GLN A 521 4.30 0.50 -17.54
CA GLN A 521 2.86 0.74 -17.43
C GLN A 521 2.36 0.87 -15.98
N PHE A 522 1.27 1.61 -15.84
CA PHE A 522 0.58 1.85 -14.58
C PHE A 522 -0.93 1.66 -14.73
N PHE A 523 -1.53 0.98 -13.76
CA PHE A 523 -2.97 0.84 -13.58
C PHE A 523 -3.39 1.75 -12.44
N VAL A 524 -3.95 2.91 -12.77
CA VAL A 524 -4.30 3.95 -11.80
C VAL A 524 -5.78 3.83 -11.44
N PHE A 525 -6.07 3.70 -10.14
CA PHE A 525 -7.43 3.59 -9.60
C PHE A 525 -7.71 4.81 -8.73
N ILE A 526 -8.62 5.68 -9.18
CA ILE A 526 -9.09 6.85 -8.42
C ILE A 526 -10.60 7.04 -8.61
N PRO A 527 -11.31 7.75 -7.72
CA PRO A 527 -12.70 8.09 -7.94
C PRO A 527 -12.90 8.87 -9.25
N ALA A 528 -14.04 8.65 -9.91
CA ALA A 528 -14.40 9.27 -11.18
C ALA A 528 -14.84 10.73 -11.01
N TRP A 529 -13.92 11.59 -10.54
CA TRP A 529 -14.17 13.01 -10.27
C TRP A 529 -14.56 13.80 -11.53
N GLY A 530 -14.00 13.43 -12.69
CA GLY A 530 -14.25 14.08 -13.98
C GLY A 530 -13.48 15.38 -14.18
N GLU A 531 -13.34 15.79 -15.45
CA GLU A 531 -12.47 16.91 -15.87
C GLU A 531 -12.87 18.26 -15.27
N GLU A 532 -14.18 18.52 -15.16
CA GLU A 532 -14.70 19.80 -14.62
C GLU A 532 -14.36 20.04 -13.14
N LYS A 533 -14.02 18.98 -12.39
CA LYS A 533 -13.92 19.02 -10.92
C LYS A 533 -12.53 18.67 -10.38
N SER A 534 -11.66 18.06 -11.19
CA SER A 534 -10.33 17.64 -10.78
C SER A 534 -9.30 17.84 -11.91
N ASP A 535 -8.31 18.68 -11.63
CA ASP A 535 -7.12 18.86 -12.48
C ASP A 535 -6.28 17.58 -12.46
N ALA A 536 -6.23 16.87 -11.33
CA ALA A 536 -5.57 15.57 -11.22
C ALA A 536 -6.19 14.50 -12.14
N TRP A 537 -7.53 14.41 -12.19
CA TRP A 537 -8.25 13.49 -13.09
C TRP A 537 -8.06 13.89 -14.56
N SER A 538 -8.18 15.19 -14.87
CA SER A 538 -7.98 15.71 -16.23
C SER A 538 -6.57 15.43 -16.78
N ARG A 539 -5.52 15.56 -15.95
CA ARG A 539 -4.14 15.19 -16.31
C ARG A 539 -3.99 13.72 -16.70
N LEU A 540 -4.64 12.81 -15.97
CA LEU A 540 -4.60 11.38 -16.26
C LEU A 540 -5.36 11.05 -17.55
N ASN A 541 -6.51 11.70 -17.77
CA ASN A 541 -7.31 11.50 -18.98
C ASN A 541 -6.65 12.10 -20.24
N GLY A 542 -5.97 13.23 -20.10
CA GLY A 542 -5.26 13.92 -21.18
C GLY A 542 -3.81 13.46 -21.42
N SER A 543 -3.30 12.45 -20.70
CA SER A 543 -1.93 11.98 -20.88
C SER A 543 -1.76 11.29 -22.24
N ALA A 544 -0.67 11.63 -22.95
CA ALA A 544 -0.31 10.96 -24.21
C ALA A 544 -0.05 9.44 -24.04
N PHE A 545 0.21 8.99 -22.82
CA PHE A 545 0.42 7.58 -22.48
C PHE A 545 -0.88 6.84 -22.16
N LEU A 546 -2.03 7.51 -22.08
CA LEU A 546 -3.32 6.85 -21.86
C LEU A 546 -3.63 5.88 -23.01
N SER A 547 -3.74 4.60 -22.70
CA SER A 547 -4.26 3.58 -23.62
C SER A 547 -5.76 3.38 -23.46
N LYS A 548 -6.26 3.45 -22.22
CA LYS A 548 -7.69 3.28 -21.90
C LYS A 548 -8.03 3.90 -20.56
N ASN A 549 -9.20 4.53 -20.49
CA ASN A 549 -9.87 4.92 -19.26
C ASN A 549 -11.20 4.17 -19.18
N ILE A 550 -11.50 3.52 -18.06
CA ILE A 550 -12.78 2.83 -17.80
C ILE A 550 -13.39 3.41 -16.53
N THR A 551 -14.62 3.89 -16.60
CA THR A 551 -15.40 4.24 -15.41
C THR A 551 -16.21 3.02 -14.95
N VAL A 552 -16.05 2.63 -13.70
CA VAL A 552 -16.74 1.52 -13.05
C VAL A 552 -17.76 2.09 -12.06
N PRO A 553 -19.07 1.85 -12.25
CA PRO A 553 -20.10 2.28 -11.32
C PRO A 553 -19.86 1.76 -9.90
N ALA A 554 -20.13 2.58 -8.89
CA ALA A 554 -19.93 2.30 -7.47
C ALA A 554 -20.52 0.94 -7.04
N VAL A 555 -21.75 0.67 -7.48
CA VAL A 555 -22.49 -0.57 -7.17
C VAL A 555 -21.92 -1.84 -7.82
N LEU A 556 -21.05 -1.71 -8.83
CA LEU A 556 -20.46 -2.83 -9.57
C LEU A 556 -19.07 -3.21 -9.07
N HIS A 557 -18.50 -2.51 -8.08
CA HIS A 557 -17.20 -2.84 -7.52
C HIS A 557 -17.09 -2.59 -6.02
N GLY A 558 -16.03 -3.12 -5.40
CA GLY A 558 -15.73 -2.87 -4.00
C GLY A 558 -14.24 -2.94 -3.69
N TYR A 559 -13.92 -2.63 -2.44
CA TYR A 559 -12.56 -2.50 -1.95
C TYR A 559 -12.36 -3.23 -0.62
N THR A 560 -11.11 -3.57 -0.34
CA THR A 560 -10.64 -4.00 0.97
C THR A 560 -10.33 -2.77 1.82
N GLU A 561 -11.08 -2.57 2.91
CA GLU A 561 -10.94 -1.49 3.89
C GLU A 561 -9.49 -1.22 4.31
N GLY A 562 -9.04 0.05 4.30
CA GLY A 562 -7.67 0.42 4.69
C GLY A 562 -7.31 0.01 6.14
N SER A 563 -8.30 -0.06 7.01
CA SER A 563 -8.21 -0.55 8.40
C SER A 563 -8.51 -2.06 8.55
N GLN A 564 -8.34 -2.87 7.50
CA GLN A 564 -8.56 -4.33 7.52
C GLN A 564 -7.79 -5.08 8.63
N HIS A 565 -6.70 -4.51 9.12
CA HIS A 565 -5.88 -5.04 10.22
C HIS A 565 -6.58 -4.97 11.59
N THR A 566 -7.66 -4.19 11.74
CA THR A 566 -8.43 -3.99 12.99
C THR A 566 -9.94 -4.15 12.85
N LYS A 567 -10.55 -3.74 11.71
CA LYS A 567 -12.01 -3.85 11.47
C LYS A 567 -12.46 -5.30 11.25
N HIS A 568 -13.67 -5.64 11.68
CA HIS A 568 -14.29 -6.95 11.43
C HIS A 568 -14.67 -7.14 9.95
N HIS A 569 -15.41 -6.19 9.40
CA HIS A 569 -15.74 -6.18 7.97
C HIS A 569 -14.55 -5.59 7.21
N GLN A 570 -13.93 -6.41 6.37
CA GLN A 570 -12.75 -6.04 5.58
C GLN A 570 -13.11 -5.65 4.15
N ARG A 571 -14.29 -6.03 3.64
CA ARG A 571 -14.76 -5.68 2.29
C ARG A 571 -15.92 -4.70 2.36
N ALA A 572 -15.95 -3.73 1.46
CA ALA A 572 -17.02 -2.76 1.31
C ALA A 572 -17.33 -2.53 -0.18
N VAL A 573 -18.61 -2.31 -0.51
CA VAL A 573 -19.01 -1.77 -1.82
C VAL A 573 -18.42 -0.36 -1.96
N ALA A 574 -17.98 0.02 -3.15
CA ALA A 574 -17.44 1.35 -3.38
C ALA A 574 -18.51 2.43 -3.12
N SER A 575 -18.10 3.54 -2.52
CA SER A 575 -18.99 4.69 -2.23
C SER A 575 -19.14 5.66 -3.42
N HIS A 576 -18.27 5.52 -4.42
CA HIS A 576 -18.18 6.38 -5.59
C HIS A 576 -17.81 5.52 -6.82
N ASP A 577 -18.14 6.02 -8.01
CA ASP A 577 -17.63 5.44 -9.26
C ASP A 577 -16.10 5.59 -9.31
N THR A 578 -15.41 4.64 -9.93
CA THR A 578 -13.94 4.61 -10.05
C THR A 578 -13.51 4.70 -11.49
N SER A 579 -12.56 5.57 -11.80
CA SER A 579 -11.85 5.58 -13.07
C SER A 579 -10.59 4.70 -12.96
N ILE A 580 -10.46 3.76 -13.91
CA ILE A 580 -9.29 2.92 -14.10
C ILE A 580 -8.54 3.44 -15.32
N PHE A 581 -7.43 4.16 -15.11
CA PHE A 581 -6.57 4.62 -16.20
C PHE A 581 -5.44 3.62 -16.42
N MET A 582 -5.25 3.23 -17.68
CA MET A 582 -4.15 2.37 -18.11
C MET A 582 -3.16 3.22 -18.89
N LEU A 583 -2.07 3.63 -18.22
CA LEU A 583 -1.01 4.45 -18.81
C LEU A 583 0.14 3.53 -19.23
N GLN A 584 0.53 3.57 -20.51
CA GLN A 584 1.51 2.66 -21.10
C GLN A 584 2.46 3.41 -22.04
N THR A 585 3.75 3.06 -22.00
CA THR A 585 4.67 3.35 -23.11
C THR A 585 4.28 2.55 -24.35
N ASN A 586 4.74 2.95 -25.53
CA ASN A 586 4.47 2.23 -26.79
C ASN A 586 4.93 0.77 -26.71
N ARG A 587 6.07 0.50 -26.05
CA ARG A 587 6.53 -0.88 -25.79
C ARG A 587 5.66 -1.68 -24.83
N ALA A 588 4.99 -1.03 -23.89
CA ALA A 588 4.01 -1.70 -23.05
C ALA A 588 2.72 -2.01 -23.83
N ARG A 589 2.26 -1.10 -24.71
CA ARG A 589 1.12 -1.33 -25.62
C ARG A 589 1.33 -2.53 -26.55
N GLU A 590 2.54 -2.67 -27.12
CA GLU A 590 2.94 -3.83 -27.93
C GLU A 590 2.88 -5.17 -27.17
N MET A 591 3.02 -5.15 -25.84
CA MET A 591 3.14 -6.35 -25.00
C MET A 591 1.85 -6.71 -24.26
N TYR A 592 1.04 -5.71 -23.93
CA TYR A 592 -0.11 -5.81 -23.06
C TYR A 592 -1.32 -5.12 -23.72
N VAL A 593 -1.97 -5.84 -24.64
CA VAL A 593 -3.18 -5.40 -25.34
C VAL A 593 -4.34 -5.35 -24.35
N VAL A 594 -4.91 -4.15 -24.15
CA VAL A 594 -5.84 -3.87 -23.06
C VAL A 594 -7.27 -4.36 -23.30
N ASP A 595 -7.73 -4.41 -24.55
CA ASP A 595 -9.16 -4.46 -24.85
C ASP A 595 -9.85 -5.78 -24.48
N GLU A 596 -9.18 -6.92 -24.64
CA GLU A 596 -9.73 -8.24 -24.25
C GLU A 596 -9.66 -8.49 -22.73
N LEU A 597 -8.97 -7.63 -21.97
CA LEU A 597 -8.57 -7.89 -20.59
C LEU A 597 -9.42 -7.12 -19.56
N THR A 598 -10.29 -6.24 -20.02
CA THR A 598 -11.08 -5.35 -19.16
C THR A 598 -12.14 -6.12 -18.34
N GLU A 599 -12.91 -7.00 -18.97
CA GLU A 599 -14.04 -7.72 -18.33
C GLU A 599 -13.62 -8.66 -17.20
N GLU A 600 -12.45 -9.29 -17.28
CA GLU A 600 -11.93 -10.14 -16.20
C GLU A 600 -11.58 -9.31 -14.97
N LEU A 601 -10.98 -8.13 -15.14
CA LEU A 601 -10.66 -7.21 -14.06
C LEU A 601 -11.93 -6.66 -13.41
N LEU A 602 -12.89 -6.20 -14.22
CA LEU A 602 -14.19 -5.72 -13.73
C LEU A 602 -14.95 -6.81 -12.97
N THR A 603 -14.94 -8.04 -13.46
CA THR A 603 -15.54 -9.19 -12.78
C THR A 603 -14.85 -9.50 -11.46
N ALA A 604 -13.52 -9.40 -11.40
CA ALA A 604 -12.73 -9.63 -10.19
C ALA A 604 -12.86 -8.51 -9.13
N MET A 605 -13.34 -7.34 -9.52
CA MET A 605 -13.61 -6.20 -8.61
C MET A 605 -15.03 -6.20 -8.02
N ARG A 606 -15.95 -7.04 -8.52
CA ARG A 606 -17.36 -7.07 -8.06
C ARG A 606 -17.46 -7.36 -6.55
N PRO A 607 -18.38 -6.70 -5.82
CA PRO A 607 -18.68 -7.09 -4.44
C PRO A 607 -19.11 -8.55 -4.36
N LYS A 608 -18.74 -9.22 -3.27
CA LYS A 608 -19.28 -10.52 -2.88
C LYS A 608 -20.27 -10.32 -1.73
#